data_AF-A0A3N9NQQ4-F1
#
_entry.id   AF-A0A3N9NQQ4-F1
#
_cell.length_a   1.000
_cell.length_b   1.000
_cell.length_c   1.000
_cell.angle_alpha   90.00
_cell.angle_beta   90.00
_cell.angle_gamma   90.00
#
_symmetry.space_group_name_H-M   'P 1'
#
loop_
_entity.id
_entity.type
_entity.pdbx_description
1 polymer ?
#
loop_
_entity_poly.entity_id
_entity_poly.type
_entity_poly.pdbx_seq_one_letter_code
_entity_poly.pdbx_strand_id
1 'polypeptide(L)'
;MQFGHFDDANKEYVITRPNTPKSWSNYLGSTEYGAIITNNAGGYSFYKSGGMGRILRMRFNAIPMDQPGRYIYFHDHDSADFWSASWQPVGKSLRDYQSTCRHGTGYTVISSLYAGIASEVTYFVPIGALFEIWRVRVINKSAQRRHLSAFTYAELAANWHAIDDLLNIQYVQYTTTMKLIDGIIDHGTNIHIPEDPDHFDNKDQGRHTFQALVGAQVA
;
A
#
# COMPACT_ATOMS: atom_id res chain seq x y z
N MET A 1 -8.55 -7.10 26.90
CA MET A 1 -7.69 -7.73 25.86
C MET A 1 -6.82 -6.62 25.26
N GLN A 2 -5.51 -6.85 25.10
CA GLN A 2 -4.57 -5.87 24.53
C GLN A 2 -4.08 -6.35 23.15
N PHE A 3 -3.89 -5.42 22.21
CA PHE A 3 -3.42 -5.70 20.84
C PHE A 3 -2.03 -5.11 20.55
N GLY A 4 -1.46 -4.36 21.50
CA GLY A 4 -0.19 -3.67 21.34
C GLY A 4 0.26 -2.92 22.58
N HIS A 5 1.40 -2.26 22.50
CA HIS A 5 2.02 -1.47 23.56
C HIS A 5 2.87 -0.33 22.97
N PHE A 6 3.20 0.67 23.79
CA PHE A 6 4.18 1.70 23.42
C PHE A 6 5.60 1.17 23.56
N ASP A 7 6.44 1.49 22.59
CA ASP A 7 7.89 1.33 22.62
C ASP A 7 8.50 2.74 22.67
N ASP A 8 8.65 3.26 23.89
CA ASP A 8 9.08 4.64 24.13
C ASP A 8 10.51 4.91 23.64
N ALA A 9 11.37 3.88 23.64
CA ALA A 9 12.74 3.99 23.17
C ALA A 9 12.79 4.27 21.67
N ASN A 10 11.93 3.62 20.90
CA ASN A 10 11.84 3.81 19.44
C ASN A 10 10.78 4.86 19.03
N LYS A 11 9.97 5.33 19.99
CA LYS A 11 8.83 6.25 19.77
C LYS A 11 7.80 5.64 18.81
N GLU A 12 7.49 4.37 19.02
CA GLU A 12 6.57 3.62 18.19
C GLU A 12 5.42 3.04 19.00
N TYR A 13 4.28 2.82 18.35
CA TYR A 13 3.25 1.94 18.88
C TYR A 13 3.34 0.58 18.19
N VAL A 14 3.52 -0.48 18.97
CA VAL A 14 3.75 -1.85 18.51
C VAL A 14 2.47 -2.65 18.63
N ILE A 15 1.88 -3.01 17.50
CA ILE A 15 0.71 -3.88 17.38
C ILE A 15 1.21 -5.31 17.21
N THR A 16 0.96 -6.16 18.20
CA THR A 16 1.46 -7.55 18.25
C THR A 16 0.49 -8.57 17.68
N ARG A 17 -0.74 -8.15 17.34
CA ARG A 17 -1.77 -8.99 16.73
C ARG A 17 -2.49 -8.24 15.62
N PRO A 18 -2.55 -8.78 14.39
CA PRO A 18 -3.08 -8.04 13.25
C PRO A 18 -4.61 -7.98 13.19
N ASN A 19 -5.31 -8.82 13.97
CA ASN A 19 -6.77 -8.88 14.03
C ASN A 19 -7.36 -7.87 15.05
N THR A 20 -6.91 -6.63 14.99
CA THR A 20 -7.42 -5.53 15.81
C THR A 20 -8.94 -5.36 15.60
N PRO A 21 -9.70 -4.91 16.62
CA PRO A 21 -11.16 -4.79 16.53
C PRO A 21 -11.63 -3.73 15.52
N LYS A 22 -10.73 -2.81 15.17
CA LYS A 22 -10.83 -1.84 14.09
C LYS A 22 -9.45 -1.66 13.47
N SER A 23 -9.40 -1.17 12.25
CA SER A 23 -8.17 -0.76 11.60
C SER A 23 -7.53 0.39 12.37
N TRP A 24 -6.30 0.19 12.85
CA TRP A 24 -5.51 1.24 13.47
C TRP A 24 -4.62 1.84 12.41
N SER A 25 -4.68 3.16 12.26
CA SER A 25 -4.02 3.87 11.17
C SER A 25 -2.85 4.71 11.66
N ASN A 26 -1.96 5.00 10.71
CA ASN A 26 -0.89 5.98 10.82
C ASN A 26 -0.90 6.90 9.59
N TYR A 27 -0.23 8.05 9.71
CA TYR A 27 0.00 8.99 8.63
C TYR A 27 1.44 8.92 8.16
N LEU A 28 1.63 8.91 6.84
CA LEU A 28 2.93 8.98 6.17
C LEU A 28 3.02 10.30 5.39
N GLY A 29 4.23 10.83 5.27
CA GLY A 29 4.54 11.99 4.43
C GLY A 29 4.41 13.34 5.12
N SER A 30 4.06 14.35 4.32
CA SER A 30 4.08 15.77 4.66
C SER A 30 2.73 16.41 4.34
N THR A 31 2.68 17.74 4.38
CA THR A 31 1.51 18.50 3.90
C THR A 31 1.32 18.44 2.39
N GLU A 32 2.32 17.96 1.64
CA GLU A 32 2.30 17.92 0.18
C GLU A 32 2.01 16.52 -0.37
N TYR A 33 2.67 15.48 0.13
CA TYR A 33 2.28 14.09 -0.13
C TYR A 33 1.78 13.48 1.17
N GLY A 34 0.51 13.07 1.21
CA GLY A 34 -0.10 12.45 2.36
C GLY A 34 -0.50 11.01 2.08
N ALA A 35 -0.31 10.14 3.06
CA ALA A 35 -0.76 8.76 3.00
C ALA A 35 -1.33 8.30 4.34
N ILE A 36 -2.46 7.59 4.27
CA ILE A 36 -3.07 6.91 5.40
C ILE A 36 -2.83 5.42 5.19
N ILE A 37 -2.23 4.78 6.18
CA ILE A 37 -1.94 3.35 6.17
C ILE A 37 -2.50 2.70 7.43
N THR A 38 -3.08 1.52 7.32
CA THR A 38 -3.54 0.73 8.48
C THR A 38 -2.53 -0.33 8.90
N ASN A 39 -2.73 -0.92 10.08
CA ASN A 39 -1.94 -2.05 10.58
C ASN A 39 -1.98 -3.31 9.69
N ASN A 40 -2.84 -3.31 8.67
CA ASN A 40 -2.99 -4.35 7.67
C ASN A 40 -2.64 -3.85 6.25
N ALA A 41 -1.84 -2.78 6.14
CA ALA A 41 -1.44 -2.14 4.88
C ALA A 41 -2.59 -1.58 4.03
N GLY A 42 -3.79 -1.46 4.60
CA GLY A 42 -4.94 -0.80 3.99
C GLY A 42 -4.78 0.72 3.88
N GLY A 43 -5.69 1.38 3.17
CA GLY A 43 -5.77 2.84 3.09
C GLY A 43 -5.37 3.41 1.73
N TYR A 44 -5.03 4.70 1.71
CA TYR A 44 -4.82 5.45 0.46
C TYR A 44 -3.69 6.48 0.56
N SER A 45 -3.27 7.02 -0.57
CA SER A 45 -2.37 8.16 -0.67
C SER A 45 -2.94 9.26 -1.56
N PHE A 46 -2.37 10.45 -1.44
CA PHE A 46 -2.79 11.63 -2.17
C PHE A 46 -1.69 12.69 -2.25
N TYR A 47 -1.79 13.54 -3.26
CA TYR A 47 -1.02 14.77 -3.41
C TYR A 47 -1.90 15.98 -3.03
N LYS A 48 -1.41 16.84 -2.15
CA LYS A 48 -2.00 18.06 -1.60
C LYS A 48 -3.32 17.91 -0.82
N SER A 49 -4.29 17.12 -1.29
CA SER A 49 -5.61 17.01 -0.65
C SER A 49 -6.10 15.57 -0.49
N GLY A 50 -6.75 15.29 0.65
CA GLY A 50 -7.40 14.00 0.85
C GLY A 50 -8.63 13.81 -0.05
N GLY A 51 -9.27 14.89 -0.50
CA GLY A 51 -10.45 14.85 -1.38
C GLY A 51 -10.09 14.97 -2.86
N MET A 52 -9.03 15.72 -3.17
CA MET A 52 -8.52 15.99 -4.52
C MET A 52 -7.05 15.58 -4.60
N GLY A 53 -6.56 15.06 -5.71
CA GLY A 53 -5.20 14.50 -5.77
C GLY A 53 -5.09 13.09 -5.20
N ARG A 54 -6.21 12.37 -5.09
CA ARG A 54 -6.26 10.95 -4.71
C ARG A 54 -5.42 10.10 -5.67
N ILE A 55 -4.49 9.30 -5.14
CA ILE A 55 -3.62 8.40 -5.92
C ILE A 55 -4.10 6.96 -5.77
N LEU A 56 -4.12 6.42 -4.54
CA LEU A 56 -4.62 5.06 -4.26
C LEU A 56 -6.09 5.11 -3.86
N ARG A 57 -6.94 4.26 -4.45
CA ARG A 57 -8.36 4.16 -4.12
C ARG A 57 -8.57 3.71 -2.66
N MET A 58 -9.69 4.14 -2.06
CA MET A 58 -10.16 3.62 -0.77
C MET A 58 -11.68 3.47 -0.77
N ARG A 59 -12.17 2.37 -0.22
CA ARG A 59 -13.60 2.13 -0.02
C ARG A 59 -13.93 2.28 1.46
N PHE A 60 -14.40 3.46 1.84
CA PHE A 60 -14.77 3.73 3.24
C PHE A 60 -15.94 2.84 3.67
N ASN A 61 -15.84 2.32 4.90
CA ASN A 61 -16.87 1.47 5.51
C ASN A 61 -17.23 0.20 4.71
N ALA A 62 -16.30 -0.29 3.86
CA ALA A 62 -16.47 -1.54 3.14
C ALA A 62 -16.37 -2.77 4.07
N ILE A 63 -16.82 -3.92 3.58
CA ILE A 63 -16.67 -5.23 4.20
C ILE A 63 -15.97 -6.16 3.18
N PRO A 64 -14.76 -6.66 3.47
CA PRO A 64 -13.93 -6.36 4.65
C PRO A 64 -13.51 -4.89 4.73
N MET A 65 -13.27 -4.40 5.95
CA MET A 65 -12.82 -3.03 6.21
C MET A 65 -11.42 -2.80 5.62
N ASP A 66 -11.05 -1.53 5.47
CA ASP A 66 -9.72 -1.01 5.10
C ASP A 66 -9.06 -1.49 3.80
N GLN A 67 -9.85 -2.01 2.87
CA GLN A 67 -9.37 -2.39 1.53
C GLN A 67 -9.88 -1.42 0.45
N PRO A 68 -9.12 -1.23 -0.65
CA PRO A 68 -7.81 -1.80 -0.96
C PRO A 68 -6.67 -1.14 -0.17
N GLY A 69 -5.42 -1.52 -0.50
CA GLY A 69 -4.22 -1.06 0.16
C GLY A 69 -2.96 -1.31 -0.64
N ARG A 70 -1.85 -1.49 0.08
CA ARG A 70 -0.47 -1.54 -0.41
C ARG A 70 0.09 -2.93 -0.21
N TYR A 71 -0.31 -3.86 -1.06
CA TYR A 71 -0.07 -5.27 -0.76
C TYR A 71 1.15 -5.82 -1.47
N ILE A 72 1.91 -6.62 -0.74
CA ILE A 72 2.96 -7.48 -1.28
C ILE A 72 2.51 -8.91 -1.03
N TYR A 73 2.34 -9.69 -2.10
CA TYR A 73 2.01 -11.10 -2.03
C TYR A 73 3.25 -11.93 -2.30
N PHE A 74 3.32 -13.08 -1.65
CA PHE A 74 4.30 -14.13 -1.90
C PHE A 74 3.58 -15.39 -2.38
N HIS A 75 4.14 -16.03 -3.40
CA HIS A 75 3.73 -17.35 -3.87
C HIS A 75 4.93 -18.28 -3.77
N ASP A 76 4.78 -19.40 -3.08
CA ASP A 76 5.77 -20.44 -2.99
C ASP A 76 5.48 -21.53 -4.03
N HIS A 77 6.37 -21.65 -5.02
CA HIS A 77 6.21 -22.61 -6.10
C HIS A 77 6.42 -24.06 -5.65
N ASP A 78 7.11 -24.29 -4.53
CA ASP A 78 7.38 -25.65 -4.03
C ASP A 78 6.13 -26.26 -3.36
N SER A 79 5.35 -25.43 -2.64
CA SER A 79 4.12 -25.85 -1.94
C SER A 79 2.82 -25.44 -2.65
N ALA A 80 2.91 -24.60 -3.68
CA ALA A 80 1.79 -23.90 -4.33
C ALA A 80 0.94 -23.02 -3.38
N ASP A 81 1.48 -22.67 -2.21
CA ASP A 81 0.80 -21.80 -1.26
C ASP A 81 1.14 -20.31 -1.48
N PHE A 82 0.26 -19.42 -1.04
CA PHE A 82 0.44 -17.97 -1.13
C PHE A 82 -0.03 -17.22 0.12
N TRP A 83 0.59 -16.09 0.41
CA TRP A 83 0.21 -15.20 1.52
C TRP A 83 0.59 -13.74 1.22
N SER A 84 0.03 -12.81 1.98
CA SER A 84 0.43 -11.40 1.95
C SER A 84 1.48 -11.10 3.04
N ALA A 85 2.34 -10.10 2.81
CA ALA A 85 3.32 -9.63 3.78
C ALA A 85 2.65 -8.99 5.01
N SER A 86 1.53 -8.29 4.80
CA SER A 86 0.54 -7.95 5.82
C SER A 86 -0.44 -9.12 6.02
N TRP A 87 -1.11 -9.20 7.17
CA TRP A 87 -2.04 -10.31 7.44
C TRP A 87 -3.24 -10.32 6.49
N GLN A 88 -3.93 -9.18 6.33
CA GLN A 88 -4.88 -8.97 5.24
C GLN A 88 -4.13 -8.58 3.96
N PRO A 89 -4.67 -8.85 2.76
CA PRO A 89 -6.02 -9.36 2.52
C PRO A 89 -6.15 -10.89 2.47
N VAL A 90 -5.04 -11.65 2.46
CA VAL A 90 -5.12 -13.13 2.37
C VAL A 90 -5.70 -13.75 3.64
N GLY A 91 -5.40 -13.18 4.81
CA GLY A 91 -6.03 -13.56 6.07
C GLY A 91 -5.66 -14.97 6.56
N LYS A 92 -4.40 -15.39 6.40
CA LYS A 92 -3.90 -16.69 6.89
C LYS A 92 -4.23 -16.92 8.36
N SER A 93 -4.37 -18.19 8.74
CA SER A 93 -4.66 -18.56 10.13
C SER A 93 -3.59 -18.03 11.07
N LEU A 94 -4.00 -17.28 12.11
CA LEU A 94 -3.09 -16.75 13.13
C LEU A 94 -2.47 -17.82 14.03
N ARG A 95 -2.84 -19.10 13.85
CA ARG A 95 -2.12 -20.23 14.46
C ARG A 95 -0.72 -20.39 13.87
N ASP A 96 -0.59 -20.09 12.58
CA ASP A 96 0.63 -20.33 11.80
C ASP A 96 1.28 -19.02 11.32
N TYR A 97 0.47 -17.96 11.18
CA TYR A 97 0.90 -16.65 10.70
C TYR A 97 1.16 -15.70 11.87
N GLN A 98 2.42 -15.30 12.03
CA GLN A 98 2.82 -14.30 13.02
C GLN A 98 2.99 -12.95 12.34
N SER A 99 2.55 -11.87 13.00
CA SER A 99 2.66 -10.51 12.47
C SER A 99 2.86 -9.48 13.57
N THR A 100 3.60 -8.43 13.25
CA THR A 100 3.75 -7.25 14.09
C THR A 100 3.71 -6.01 13.19
N CYS A 101 2.93 -5.01 13.58
CA CYS A 101 2.93 -3.70 12.94
C CYS A 101 3.47 -2.66 13.92
N ARG A 102 4.48 -1.90 13.51
CA ARG A 102 5.05 -0.78 14.26
C ARG A 102 4.67 0.51 13.54
N HIS A 103 3.87 1.34 14.20
CA HIS A 103 3.59 2.69 13.74
C HIS A 103 4.57 3.65 14.42
N GLY A 104 5.44 4.27 13.63
CA GLY A 104 6.33 5.34 14.06
C GLY A 104 5.91 6.70 13.48
N THR A 105 6.68 7.76 13.75
CA THR A 105 6.39 9.09 13.21
C THR A 105 6.73 9.16 11.71
N GLY A 106 5.70 9.14 10.86
CA GLY A 106 5.85 9.27 9.39
C GLY A 106 6.25 7.97 8.67
N TYR A 107 6.30 6.84 9.37
CA TYR A 107 6.57 5.52 8.80
C TYR A 107 5.79 4.41 9.50
N THR A 108 5.61 3.29 8.81
CA THR A 108 5.03 2.07 9.37
C THR A 108 5.86 0.86 8.93
N VAL A 109 6.17 -0.05 9.85
CA VAL A 109 6.82 -1.32 9.57
C VAL A 109 5.87 -2.46 9.85
N ILE A 110 5.58 -3.30 8.85
CA ILE A 110 4.82 -4.54 9.03
C ILE A 110 5.76 -5.71 8.82
N SER A 111 5.94 -6.51 9.87
CA SER A 111 6.72 -7.74 9.85
C SER A 111 5.81 -8.95 9.96
N SER A 112 6.18 -10.05 9.32
CA SER A 112 5.50 -11.33 9.43
C SER A 112 6.44 -12.52 9.31
N LEU A 113 6.01 -13.65 9.87
CA LEU A 113 6.65 -14.96 9.72
C LEU A 113 5.56 -15.98 9.42
N TYR A 114 5.71 -16.66 8.29
CA TYR A 114 4.80 -17.72 7.86
C TYR A 114 5.56 -18.74 7.02
N ALA A 115 5.28 -20.04 7.23
CA ALA A 115 5.90 -21.15 6.50
C ALA A 115 7.44 -21.06 6.40
N GLY A 116 8.11 -20.57 7.45
CA GLY A 116 9.57 -20.41 7.48
C GLY A 116 10.12 -19.22 6.68
N ILE A 117 9.26 -18.35 6.14
CA ILE A 117 9.65 -17.12 5.44
C ILE A 117 9.32 -15.92 6.33
N ALA A 118 10.34 -15.13 6.66
CA ALA A 118 10.15 -13.85 7.32
C ALA A 118 10.12 -12.72 6.29
N SER A 119 9.12 -11.86 6.38
CA SER A 119 9.03 -10.64 5.57
C SER A 119 8.88 -9.40 6.44
N GLU A 120 9.45 -8.31 5.99
CA GLU A 120 9.32 -6.98 6.59
C GLU A 120 9.07 -5.97 5.47
N VAL A 121 8.04 -5.15 5.62
CA VAL A 121 7.77 -4.03 4.70
C VAL A 121 7.74 -2.73 5.49
N THR A 122 8.64 -1.82 5.14
CA THR A 122 8.65 -0.44 5.66
C THR A 122 7.99 0.48 4.65
N TYR A 123 6.90 1.12 5.08
CA TYR A 123 6.14 2.11 4.31
C TYR A 123 6.47 3.50 4.84
N PHE A 124 6.94 4.39 3.98
CA PHE A 124 7.23 5.77 4.33
C PHE A 124 7.28 6.64 3.08
N VAL A 125 7.22 7.95 3.27
CA VAL A 125 7.42 8.95 2.23
C VAL A 125 8.70 9.70 2.60
N PRO A 126 9.73 9.70 1.74
CA PRO A 126 10.95 10.45 2.02
C PRO A 126 10.68 11.95 2.21
N ILE A 127 11.50 12.61 3.02
CA ILE A 127 11.38 14.05 3.27
C ILE A 127 11.52 14.82 1.95
N GLY A 128 10.55 15.67 1.64
CA GLY A 128 10.52 16.47 0.41
C GLY A 128 10.19 15.69 -0.87
N ALA A 129 9.84 14.40 -0.76
CA ALA A 129 9.46 13.59 -1.91
C ALA A 129 7.95 13.54 -2.11
N LEU A 130 7.54 13.30 -3.37
CA LEU A 130 6.16 13.15 -3.80
C LEU A 130 5.81 11.70 -4.14
N PHE A 131 6.50 10.75 -3.51
CA PHE A 131 6.29 9.32 -3.71
C PHE A 131 6.44 8.54 -2.42
N GLU A 132 5.73 7.42 -2.33
CA GLU A 132 5.81 6.47 -1.23
C GLU A 132 6.82 5.37 -1.56
N ILE A 133 7.64 4.96 -0.59
CA ILE A 133 8.55 3.82 -0.70
C ILE A 133 7.97 2.66 0.10
N TRP A 134 7.87 1.49 -0.54
CA TRP A 134 7.56 0.22 0.10
C TRP A 134 8.83 -0.63 0.12
N ARG A 135 9.65 -0.49 1.16
CA ARG A 135 10.90 -1.23 1.27
C ARG A 135 10.60 -2.64 1.76
N VAL A 136 10.73 -3.62 0.88
CA VAL A 136 10.50 -5.04 1.19
C VAL A 136 11.82 -5.75 1.52
N ARG A 137 11.84 -6.49 2.61
CA ARG A 137 12.90 -7.43 2.97
C ARG A 137 12.30 -8.82 3.17
N VAL A 138 12.87 -9.82 2.52
CA VAL A 138 12.46 -11.23 2.63
C VAL A 138 13.66 -12.06 3.08
N ILE A 139 13.44 -12.94 4.06
CA ILE A 139 14.45 -13.83 4.60
C ILE A 139 13.88 -15.25 4.66
N ASN A 140 14.53 -16.18 3.96
CA ASN A 140 14.27 -17.60 4.14
C ASN A 140 14.89 -18.07 5.47
N LYS A 141 14.05 -18.41 6.44
CA LYS A 141 14.45 -18.98 7.75
C LYS A 141 14.27 -20.50 7.81
N SER A 142 13.86 -21.13 6.71
CA SER A 142 13.75 -22.58 6.64
C SER A 142 15.11 -23.23 6.38
N ALA A 143 15.20 -24.54 6.59
CA ALA A 143 16.41 -25.31 6.30
C ALA A 143 16.62 -25.63 4.81
N GLN A 144 15.64 -25.31 3.96
CA GLN A 144 15.62 -25.67 2.55
C GLN A 144 15.66 -24.42 1.68
N ARG A 145 16.19 -24.54 0.46
CA ARG A 145 16.02 -23.50 -0.57
C ARG A 145 14.53 -23.38 -0.90
N ARG A 146 14.09 -22.16 -1.21
CA ARG A 146 12.68 -21.85 -1.51
C ARG A 146 12.58 -21.11 -2.82
N HIS A 147 11.59 -21.46 -3.64
CA HIS A 147 11.31 -20.80 -4.91
C HIS A 147 10.10 -19.89 -4.76
N LEU A 148 10.34 -18.60 -4.55
CA LEU A 148 9.28 -17.64 -4.27
C LEU A 148 9.12 -16.65 -5.43
N SER A 149 7.87 -16.31 -5.75
CA SER A 149 7.54 -15.08 -6.48
C SER A 149 6.95 -14.05 -5.53
N ALA A 150 7.25 -12.78 -5.79
CA ALA A 150 6.64 -11.64 -5.10
C ALA A 150 5.82 -10.81 -6.07
N PHE A 151 4.65 -10.35 -5.63
CA PHE A 151 3.73 -9.54 -6.43
C PHE A 151 3.32 -8.29 -5.65
N THR A 152 3.46 -7.12 -6.26
CA THR A 152 2.93 -5.87 -5.70
C THR A 152 1.52 -5.63 -6.19
N TYR A 153 0.67 -5.06 -5.34
CA TYR A 153 -0.66 -4.60 -5.70
C TYR A 153 -0.96 -3.25 -5.09
N ALA A 154 -1.52 -2.39 -5.92
CA ALA A 154 -2.12 -1.13 -5.53
C ALA A 154 -3.31 -0.88 -6.46
N GLU A 155 -4.45 -0.46 -5.92
CA GLU A 155 -5.57 -0.02 -6.75
C GLU A 155 -5.46 1.50 -6.91
N LEU A 156 -5.07 1.95 -8.12
CA LEU A 156 -4.97 3.37 -8.44
C LEU A 156 -6.37 3.95 -8.69
N ALA A 157 -6.62 5.16 -8.18
CA ALA A 157 -7.86 5.87 -8.38
C ALA A 157 -7.97 6.35 -9.82
N ALA A 158 -9.13 6.17 -10.44
CA ALA A 158 -9.39 6.51 -11.83
C ALA A 158 -9.49 8.02 -12.08
N ASN A 159 -9.57 8.82 -11.01
CA ASN A 159 -9.50 10.27 -11.05
C ASN A 159 -8.83 10.78 -9.77
N TRP A 160 -8.10 11.89 -9.86
CA TRP A 160 -7.57 12.63 -8.72
C TRP A 160 -8.68 13.41 -7.97
N HIS A 161 -9.84 12.77 -7.77
CA HIS A 161 -10.97 13.30 -7.03
C HIS A 161 -11.73 12.12 -6.42
N ALA A 162 -11.73 12.02 -5.09
CA ALA A 162 -12.17 10.82 -4.37
C ALA A 162 -13.66 10.49 -4.59
N ILE A 163 -14.50 11.51 -4.80
CA ILE A 163 -15.93 11.32 -5.06
C ILE A 163 -16.18 10.88 -6.51
N ASP A 164 -15.47 11.48 -7.48
CA ASP A 164 -15.63 11.11 -8.89
C ASP A 164 -15.15 9.69 -9.15
N ASP A 165 -14.03 9.30 -8.52
CA ASP A 165 -13.48 7.93 -8.58
C ASP A 165 -14.51 6.86 -8.22
N LEU A 166 -15.43 7.16 -7.30
CA LEU A 166 -16.41 6.22 -6.77
C LEU A 166 -17.80 6.36 -7.38
N LEU A 167 -18.21 7.56 -7.78
CA LEU A 167 -19.58 7.83 -8.22
C LEU A 167 -19.71 8.10 -9.71
N ASN A 168 -18.70 8.71 -10.34
CA ASN A 168 -18.78 9.14 -11.73
C ASN A 168 -18.33 8.04 -12.70
N ILE A 169 -18.77 6.81 -12.45
CA ILE A 169 -18.28 5.58 -13.12
C ILE A 169 -18.54 5.56 -14.62
N GLN A 170 -19.58 6.25 -15.09
CA GLN A 170 -19.87 6.44 -16.52
C GLN A 170 -18.77 7.21 -17.27
N TYR A 171 -17.94 7.96 -16.54
CA TYR A 171 -16.83 8.75 -17.09
C TYR A 171 -15.48 8.14 -16.72
N VAL A 172 -15.18 7.99 -15.42
CA VAL A 172 -13.83 7.67 -14.94
C VAL A 172 -13.33 6.30 -15.41
N GLN A 173 -14.22 5.36 -15.74
CA GLN A 173 -13.83 4.05 -16.29
C GLN A 173 -13.22 4.13 -17.70
N TYR A 174 -13.49 5.21 -18.44
CA TYR A 174 -13.07 5.37 -19.83
C TYR A 174 -11.99 6.44 -20.02
N THR A 175 -11.54 7.08 -18.93
CA THR A 175 -10.51 8.12 -18.99
C THR A 175 -9.17 7.69 -18.39
N THR A 176 -9.05 6.43 -18.01
CA THR A 176 -7.79 5.86 -17.49
C THR A 176 -7.04 5.09 -18.56
N THR A 177 -5.72 5.16 -18.51
CA THR A 177 -4.84 4.32 -19.32
C THR A 177 -3.73 3.76 -18.43
N MET A 178 -3.28 2.54 -18.76
CA MET A 178 -2.18 1.87 -18.08
C MET A 178 -1.18 1.39 -19.13
N LYS A 179 0.09 1.73 -18.95
CA LYS A 179 1.19 1.28 -19.83
C LYS A 179 2.34 0.78 -18.98
N LEU A 180 3.04 -0.25 -19.45
CA LEU A 180 4.32 -0.67 -18.89
C LEU A 180 5.44 -0.11 -19.77
N ILE A 181 6.27 0.76 -19.21
CA ILE A 181 7.38 1.42 -19.91
C ILE A 181 8.63 1.22 -19.05
N ASP A 182 9.62 0.50 -19.58
CA ASP A 182 10.91 0.25 -18.90
C ASP A 182 10.79 -0.28 -17.45
N GLY A 183 9.80 -1.15 -17.19
CA GLY A 183 9.55 -1.72 -15.87
C GLY A 183 8.77 -0.82 -14.91
N ILE A 184 8.26 0.32 -15.40
CA ILE A 184 7.43 1.28 -14.68
C ILE A 184 6.00 1.18 -15.21
N ILE A 185 5.03 1.01 -14.31
CA ILE A 185 3.61 1.16 -14.63
C ILE A 185 3.30 2.66 -14.64
N ASP A 186 2.97 3.17 -15.81
CA ASP A 186 2.41 4.51 -16.01
C ASP A 186 0.88 4.42 -16.01
N HIS A 187 0.26 5.10 -15.06
CA HIS A 187 -1.18 5.26 -14.94
C HIS A 187 -1.57 6.71 -15.24
N GLY A 188 -2.18 6.91 -16.40
CA GLY A 188 -2.67 8.22 -16.84
C GLY A 188 -4.17 8.36 -16.66
N THR A 189 -4.63 9.48 -16.10
CA THR A 189 -6.05 9.86 -16.00
C THR A 189 -6.32 11.08 -16.88
N ASN A 190 -7.41 11.09 -17.64
CA ASN A 190 -7.82 12.18 -18.52
C ASN A 190 -6.72 12.63 -19.51
N ILE A 191 -5.90 11.71 -20.02
CA ILE A 191 -4.70 12.01 -20.81
C ILE A 191 -4.95 12.76 -22.14
N HIS A 192 -6.22 12.85 -22.58
CA HIS A 192 -6.62 13.62 -23.77
C HIS A 192 -7.07 15.05 -23.44
N ILE A 193 -7.12 15.41 -22.15
CA ILE A 193 -7.36 16.77 -21.68
C ILE A 193 -6.00 17.39 -21.34
N PRO A 194 -5.72 18.64 -21.75
CA PRO A 194 -4.48 19.33 -21.38
C PRO A 194 -4.24 19.30 -19.87
N GLU A 195 -2.97 19.28 -19.48
CA GLU A 195 -2.58 19.46 -18.08
C GLU A 195 -2.85 20.90 -17.64
N ASP A 196 -3.19 21.07 -16.36
CA ASP A 196 -3.47 22.38 -15.76
C ASP A 196 -2.89 22.46 -14.33
N PRO A 197 -1.55 22.45 -14.22
CA PRO A 197 -0.86 22.29 -12.94
C PRO A 197 -1.05 23.49 -11.99
N ASP A 198 -1.35 24.67 -12.54
CA ASP A 198 -1.55 25.90 -11.78
C ASP A 198 -2.94 25.94 -11.09
N HIS A 199 -3.91 25.17 -11.61
CA HIS A 199 -5.25 25.03 -11.03
C HIS A 199 -5.47 23.59 -10.55
N PHE A 200 -4.85 23.24 -9.42
CA PHE A 200 -4.94 21.89 -8.85
C PHE A 200 -6.38 21.41 -8.61
N ASP A 201 -7.30 22.33 -8.35
CA ASP A 201 -8.71 22.06 -8.14
C ASP A 201 -9.47 21.68 -9.44
N ASN A 202 -8.89 21.96 -10.60
CA ASN A 202 -9.40 21.44 -11.87
C ASN A 202 -9.23 19.90 -11.89
N LYS A 203 -10.32 19.17 -11.67
CA LYS A 203 -10.35 17.70 -11.67
C LYS A 203 -10.28 17.09 -13.08
N ASP A 204 -10.61 17.87 -14.10
CA ASP A 204 -10.66 17.47 -15.50
C ASP A 204 -9.41 17.99 -16.23
N GLN A 205 -8.27 17.39 -15.91
CA GLN A 205 -6.98 17.64 -16.55
C GLN A 205 -6.18 16.33 -16.64
N GLY A 206 -5.28 16.25 -17.62
CA GLY A 206 -4.34 15.13 -17.76
C GLY A 206 -3.44 15.02 -16.54
N ARG A 207 -3.31 13.80 -15.98
CA ARG A 207 -2.39 13.52 -14.86
C ARG A 207 -1.83 12.12 -14.96
N HIS A 208 -0.63 11.95 -14.39
CA HIS A 208 0.05 10.68 -14.34
C HIS A 208 0.43 10.30 -12.90
N THR A 209 0.35 9.02 -12.60
CA THR A 209 0.88 8.39 -11.39
C THR A 209 1.68 7.17 -11.80
N PHE A 210 2.78 6.90 -11.09
CA PHE A 210 3.71 5.85 -11.47
C PHE A 210 3.86 4.82 -10.36
N GLN A 211 4.05 3.57 -10.73
CA GLN A 211 4.49 2.50 -9.84
C GLN A 211 5.70 1.79 -10.46
N ALA A 212 6.79 1.71 -9.72
CA ALA A 212 8.00 1.03 -10.14
C ALA A 212 8.47 0.08 -9.06
N LEU A 213 9.10 -1.03 -9.47
CA LEU A 213 9.83 -1.91 -8.58
C LEU A 213 11.32 -1.77 -8.89
N VAL A 214 12.09 -1.34 -7.89
CA VAL A 214 13.55 -1.21 -7.99
C VAL A 214 14.20 -2.03 -6.87
N GLY A 215 15.25 -2.77 -7.19
CA GLY A 215 15.92 -3.65 -6.24
C GLY A 215 16.67 -4.80 -6.91
N ALA A 216 17.25 -5.68 -6.09
CA ALA A 216 17.91 -6.88 -6.61
C ALA A 216 16.90 -7.75 -7.38
N GLN A 217 17.33 -8.36 -8.49
CA GLN A 217 16.52 -9.38 -9.12
C GLN A 217 16.22 -10.48 -8.09
N VAL A 218 14.94 -10.79 -7.92
CA VAL A 218 14.50 -11.93 -7.12
C VAL A 218 14.85 -13.17 -7.93
N ALA A 219 16.00 -13.78 -7.62
CA ALA A 219 16.51 -15.00 -8.23
C ALA A 219 15.96 -16.25 -7.54
#